data_AF-A0A9D7C895-F1
#
_entry.id   AF-A0A9D7C895-F1
#
_cell.length_a   1.000
_cell.length_b   1.000
_cell.length_c   1.000
_cell.angle_alpha   90.00
_cell.angle_beta   90.00
_cell.angle_gamma   90.00
#
_symmetry.space_group_name_H-M   'P 1'
#
loop_
_entity.id
_entity.type
_entity.pdbx_description
1 polymer ?
#
loop_
_entity_poly.entity_id
_entity_poly.type
_entity_poly.pdbx_seq_one_letter_code
_entity_poly.pdbx_strand_id
1 'polypeptide(L)'
;MGLLSKLFGGAKEEGQGMAAQLMTQLSGDLKLSAEQLEKLKGAFQQFREKRKAAKEAGGDMKAKMKEVKQELKSGIQGMLTDEQRQKFTANLDKYKDFFQK
;
A
#
# COMPACT_ATOMS: atom_id res chain seq x y z
N MET A 1 9.19 -0.13 20.91
CA MET A 1 8.76 0.99 20.05
C MET A 1 9.44 0.82 18.69
N GLY A 2 8.69 0.41 17.67
CA GLY A 2 9.26 -0.07 16.41
C GLY A 2 9.75 1.05 15.50
N LEU A 3 10.86 0.81 14.79
CA LEU A 3 11.46 1.69 13.78
C LEU A 3 10.44 2.24 12.76
N LEU A 4 9.37 1.49 12.50
CA LEU A 4 8.24 1.89 11.66
C LEU A 4 7.49 3.12 12.21
N SER A 5 7.34 3.28 13.53
CA SER A 5 6.67 4.45 14.11
C SER A 5 7.47 5.74 13.94
N LYS A 6 8.80 5.66 13.82
CA LYS A 6 9.68 6.82 13.70
C LYS A 6 9.92 7.23 12.24
N LEU A 7 9.80 6.29 11.30
CA LEU A 7 9.91 6.57 9.86
C LEU A 7 8.62 7.15 9.25
N PHE A 8 7.47 6.95 9.90
CA PHE A 8 6.15 7.35 9.40
C PHE A 8 5.42 8.37 10.31
N GLY A 9 6.06 8.78 11.41
CA GLY A 9 5.46 9.63 12.44
C GLY A 9 5.43 11.10 12.05
N GLY A 10 4.25 11.60 11.66
CA GLY A 10 4.03 13.04 11.52
C GLY A 10 2.72 13.53 10.90
N ALA A 11 1.66 12.74 10.73
CA ALA A 11 0.36 13.31 10.35
C ALA A 11 -0.79 12.35 10.65
N LYS A 12 -1.49 12.58 11.77
CA LYS A 12 -2.81 11.99 12.06
C LYS A 12 -3.77 12.30 10.90
N GLU A 13 -3.92 11.35 9.99
CA GLU A 13 -5.02 11.30 9.02
C GLU A 13 -5.54 9.86 9.02
N GLU A 14 -6.85 9.67 9.15
CA GLU A 14 -7.59 8.39 9.17
C GLU A 14 -7.20 7.36 8.10
N GLY A 15 -6.45 7.76 7.05
CA GLY A 15 -5.91 6.87 6.03
C GLY A 15 -4.56 6.21 6.35
N GLN A 16 -3.84 6.67 7.38
CA GLN A 16 -2.48 6.20 7.68
C GLN A 16 -2.48 4.82 8.37
N GLY A 17 -3.52 4.49 9.14
CA GLY A 17 -3.64 3.20 9.83
C GLY A 17 -3.72 2.02 8.86
N MET A 18 -4.58 2.12 7.84
CA MET A 18 -4.80 1.02 6.90
C MET A 18 -3.58 0.78 5.99
N ALA A 19 -2.91 1.86 5.55
CA ALA A 19 -1.70 1.78 4.74
C ALA A 19 -0.50 1.23 5.53
N ALA A 20 -0.31 1.70 6.76
CA ALA A 20 0.73 1.18 7.64
C ALA A 20 0.50 -0.30 7.98
N GLN A 21 -0.77 -0.69 8.24
CA GLN A 21 -1.13 -2.07 8.50
C GLN A 21 -0.84 -2.97 7.28
N LEU A 22 -1.21 -2.54 6.07
CA LEU A 22 -0.90 -3.29 4.85
C LEU A 22 0.61 -3.42 4.65
N MET A 23 1.41 -2.36 4.88
CA MET A 23 2.87 -2.46 4.80
C MET A 23 3.44 -3.45 5.81
N THR A 24 2.97 -3.44 7.06
CA THR A 24 3.40 -4.40 8.08
C THR A 24 3.04 -5.83 7.68
N GLN A 25 1.83 -6.06 7.18
CA GLN A 25 1.41 -7.38 6.71
C GLN A 25 2.24 -7.86 5.51
N LEU A 26 2.41 -7.02 4.48
CA LEU A 26 3.20 -7.39 3.30
C LEU A 26 4.66 -7.67 3.65
N SER A 27 5.26 -6.85 4.51
CA SER A 27 6.63 -7.05 4.99
C SER A 27 6.80 -8.40 5.68
N GLY A 28 5.88 -8.75 6.58
CA GLY A 28 5.91 -10.03 7.30
C GLY A 28 5.62 -11.24 6.41
N ASP A 29 4.55 -11.18 5.62
CA ASP A 29 4.06 -12.30 4.82
C ASP A 29 4.98 -12.62 3.63
N LEU A 30 5.57 -11.60 3.01
CA LEU A 30 6.41 -11.74 1.81
C LEU A 30 7.91 -11.73 2.12
N LYS A 31 8.28 -11.47 3.39
CA LYS A 31 9.67 -11.32 3.83
C LYS A 31 10.45 -10.39 2.90
N LEU A 32 9.94 -9.17 2.73
CA LEU A 32 10.49 -8.19 1.81
C LEU A 32 11.93 -7.81 2.20
N SER A 33 12.80 -7.70 1.19
CA SER A 33 14.16 -7.18 1.39
C SER A 33 14.13 -5.68 1.75
N ALA A 34 15.25 -5.13 2.23
CA ALA A 34 15.37 -3.71 2.51
C ALA A 34 15.09 -2.84 1.26
N GLU A 35 15.59 -3.26 0.09
CA GLU A 35 15.33 -2.58 -1.19
C GLU A 35 13.85 -2.65 -1.60
N GLN A 36 13.21 -3.79 -1.35
CA GLN A 36 11.78 -3.96 -1.59
C GLN A 36 10.95 -3.08 -0.65
N LEU A 37 11.34 -2.97 0.63
CA LEU A 37 10.66 -2.09 1.58
C LEU A 37 10.77 -0.61 1.20
N GLU A 38 11.91 -0.17 0.70
CA GLU A 38 12.09 1.19 0.16
C GLU A 38 11.17 1.44 -1.06
N LYS A 39 11.11 0.49 -2.00
CA LYS A 39 10.17 0.55 -3.15
C LYS A 39 8.71 0.57 -2.70
N LEU A 40 8.36 -0.26 -1.72
CA LEU A 40 7.02 -0.31 -1.14
C LEU A 40 6.65 1.04 -0.52
N LYS A 41 7.55 1.64 0.26
CA LYS A 41 7.36 2.96 0.85
C LYS A 41 7.13 4.02 -0.23
N GLY A 42 7.92 4.02 -1.29
CA GLY A 42 7.73 4.92 -2.44
C GLY A 42 6.34 4.74 -3.08
N ALA A 43 5.91 3.50 -3.30
CA ALA A 43 4.57 3.20 -3.84
C ALA A 43 3.44 3.71 -2.93
N PHE A 44 3.59 3.60 -1.60
CA PHE A 44 2.63 4.14 -0.64
C PHE A 44 2.63 5.67 -0.56
N GLN A 45 3.78 6.32 -0.73
CA GLN A 45 3.85 7.77 -0.84
C GLN A 45 3.09 8.26 -2.08
N GLN A 46 3.33 7.64 -3.24
CA GLN A 46 2.60 7.94 -4.47
C GLN A 46 1.09 7.68 -4.32
N PHE A 47 0.70 6.57 -3.68
CA PHE A 47 -0.70 6.29 -3.35
C PHE A 47 -1.34 7.42 -2.53
N ARG A 48 -0.63 7.93 -1.51
CA ARG A 48 -1.13 9.04 -0.68
C ARG A 48 -1.31 10.32 -1.49
N GLU A 49 -0.35 10.66 -2.34
CA GLU A 49 -0.42 11.83 -3.22
C GLU A 49 -1.57 11.72 -4.22
N LYS A 50 -1.68 10.59 -4.91
CA LYS A 50 -2.78 10.34 -5.86
C LYS A 50 -4.14 10.32 -5.18
N ARG A 51 -4.25 9.77 -3.97
CA ARG A 51 -5.47 9.84 -3.16
C ARG A 51 -5.83 11.27 -2.80
N LYS A 52 -4.86 12.10 -2.41
CA LYS A 52 -5.09 13.52 -2.10
C LYS A 52 -5.57 14.25 -3.34
N ALA A 53 -4.88 14.08 -4.47
CA ALA A 53 -5.28 14.67 -5.75
C ALA A 53 -6.68 14.21 -6.21
N ALA A 54 -7.01 12.92 -6.04
CA ALA A 54 -8.34 12.40 -6.33
C ALA A 54 -9.45 13.05 -5.49
N LYS A 55 -9.16 13.32 -4.21
CA LYS A 55 -10.07 14.01 -3.28
C LYS A 55 -10.26 15.48 -3.67
N GLU A 56 -9.17 16.16 -4.03
CA GLU A 56 -9.18 17.58 -4.43
C GLU A 56 -9.88 17.78 -5.78
N ALA A 57 -9.72 16.84 -6.72
CA ALA A 57 -10.35 16.88 -8.04
C ALA A 57 -11.87 16.67 -8.04
N GLY A 58 -12.48 16.32 -6.90
CA GLY A 58 -13.93 16.05 -6.79
C GLY A 58 -14.43 14.89 -7.68
N GLY A 59 -15.75 14.77 -7.84
CA GLY A 59 -16.38 13.75 -8.70
C GLY A 59 -16.53 12.37 -8.06
N ASP A 60 -16.55 11.29 -8.88
CA ASP A 60 -16.70 9.92 -8.39
C ASP A 60 -15.43 9.43 -7.68
N MET A 61 -15.37 9.71 -6.38
CA MET A 61 -14.28 9.33 -5.51
C MET A 61 -14.10 7.80 -5.44
N LYS A 62 -15.17 7.02 -5.64
CA LYS A 62 -15.08 5.55 -5.57
C LYS A 62 -14.34 5.00 -6.78
N ALA A 63 -14.67 5.48 -7.98
CA ALA A 63 -13.96 5.11 -9.21
C ALA A 63 -12.47 5.49 -9.14
N LYS A 64 -12.17 6.74 -8.77
CA LYS A 64 -10.78 7.23 -8.63
C LYS A 64 -10.00 6.46 -7.58
N MET A 65 -10.61 6.15 -6.43
CA MET A 65 -9.95 5.36 -5.39
C MET A 65 -9.65 3.94 -5.86
N LYS A 66 -10.55 3.32 -6.63
CA LYS A 66 -10.33 2.00 -7.22
C LYS A 66 -9.13 2.00 -8.15
N GLU A 67 -9.01 3.01 -9.02
CA GLU A 67 -7.85 3.18 -9.92
C GLU A 67 -6.54 3.33 -9.13
N VAL A 68 -6.51 4.25 -8.15
CA VAL A 68 -5.32 4.49 -7.33
C VAL A 68 -4.91 3.24 -6.53
N LYS A 69 -5.87 2.45 -6.04
CA LYS A 69 -5.60 1.15 -5.39
C LYS A 69 -5.07 0.10 -6.37
N GLN A 70 -5.60 0.05 -7.60
CA GLN A 70 -5.12 -0.87 -8.63
C GLN A 70 -3.69 -0.55 -9.05
N GLU A 71 -3.35 0.73 -9.21
CA GLU A 71 -1.98 1.15 -9.50
C GLU A 71 -1.02 0.73 -8.38
N LEU A 72 -1.39 0.94 -7.11
CA LEU A 72 -0.59 0.49 -5.98
C LEU A 72 -0.42 -1.04 -5.99
N LYS A 73 -1.48 -1.80 -6.26
CA LYS A 73 -1.41 -3.27 -6.39
C LYS A 73 -0.42 -3.68 -7.48
N SER A 74 -0.52 -3.09 -8.68
CA SER A 74 0.38 -3.37 -9.79
C SER A 74 1.83 -3.00 -9.45
N GLY A 75 2.04 -1.85 -8.79
CA GLY A 75 3.36 -1.42 -8.32
C GLY A 75 3.98 -2.41 -7.34
N ILE A 76 3.20 -2.90 -6.37
CA ILE A 76 3.62 -3.95 -5.45
C ILE A 76 3.99 -5.22 -6.23
N GLN A 77 3.12 -5.72 -7.11
CA GLN A 77 3.42 -6.94 -7.88
C GLN A 77 4.68 -6.81 -8.77
N GLY A 78 4.98 -5.60 -9.26
CA GLY A 78 6.17 -5.33 -10.07
C GLY A 78 7.49 -5.39 -9.30
N MET A 79 7.50 -5.13 -7.99
CA MET A 79 8.71 -5.17 -7.16
C MET A 79 8.96 -6.53 -6.48
N LEU A 80 7.98 -7.44 -6.52
CA LEU A 80 8.07 -8.76 -5.93
C LEU A 80 8.76 -9.75 -6.87
N THR A 81 9.45 -10.74 -6.30
CA THR A 81 9.91 -11.93 -7.03
C THR A 81 8.73 -12.83 -7.42
N ASP A 82 8.93 -13.82 -8.29
CA ASP A 82 7.86 -14.74 -8.68
C ASP A 82 7.27 -15.50 -7.49
N GLU A 83 8.11 -16.00 -6.58
CA GLU A 83 7.66 -16.68 -5.37
C GLU A 83 6.84 -15.75 -4.46
N GLN A 84 7.30 -14.50 -4.28
CA GLN A 84 6.58 -13.51 -3.50
C GLN A 84 5.28 -13.07 -4.19
N ARG A 85 5.24 -12.96 -5.52
CA ARG A 85 4.01 -12.70 -6.29
C ARG A 85 2.99 -13.80 -6.10
N GLN A 86 3.41 -15.07 -6.11
CA GLN A 86 2.54 -16.20 -5.83
C GLN A 86 1.97 -16.12 -4.40
N LYS A 87 2.81 -15.85 -3.39
CA LYS A 87 2.36 -15.65 -2.01
C LYS A 87 1.43 -14.45 -1.85
N PHE A 88 1.73 -13.35 -2.53
CA PHE A 88 0.88 -12.16 -2.53
C PHE A 88 -0.49 -12.48 -3.12
N THR A 89 -0.52 -13.19 -4.25
CA THR A 89 -1.75 -13.58 -4.94
C THR A 89 -2.58 -14.56 -4.11
N ALA A 90 -1.94 -15.55 -3.51
CA ALA A 90 -2.59 -16.51 -2.61
C ALA A 90 -3.15 -15.83 -1.34
N ASN A 91 -2.53 -14.74 -0.89
CA ASN A 91 -2.97 -13.96 0.27
C ASN A 91 -3.83 -12.74 -0.11
N LEU A 92 -4.31 -12.60 -1.36
CA LEU A 92 -5.10 -11.43 -1.76
C LEU A 92 -6.36 -11.25 -0.91
N ASP A 93 -6.98 -12.35 -0.48
CA ASP A 93 -8.13 -12.32 0.44
C ASP A 93 -7.80 -11.68 1.80
N LYS A 94 -6.55 -11.80 2.27
CA LYS A 94 -6.12 -11.12 3.51
C LYS A 94 -5.95 -9.61 3.31
N TYR A 95 -5.66 -9.19 2.09
CA TYR A 95 -5.48 -7.78 1.73
C TYR A 95 -6.75 -7.15 1.14
N LYS A 96 -7.86 -7.92 1.06
CA LYS A 96 -9.09 -7.48 0.39
C LYS A 96 -9.69 -6.23 1.00
N ASP A 97 -9.60 -6.05 2.31
CA ASP A 97 -10.09 -4.84 2.96
C ASP A 97 -9.39 -3.58 2.44
N PHE A 98 -8.14 -3.70 2.01
CA PHE A 98 -7.42 -2.60 1.41
C PHE A 98 -7.76 -2.43 -0.09
N PHE A 99 -7.76 -3.51 -0.87
CA PHE A 99 -7.87 -3.44 -2.34
C PHE A 99 -9.29 -3.52 -2.91
N GLN A 100 -10.26 -4.09 -2.18
CA GLN A 100 -11.63 -4.34 -2.67
C GLN A 100 -12.70 -3.45 -2.02
N LYS A 101 -12.41 -2.85 -0.87
CA LYS A 101 -13.32 -1.94 -0.16
C LYS A 101 -13.35 -0.55 -0.81
#